data_AF-A0A0Q4BX83-F1
#
_entry.id   AF-A0A0Q4BX83-F1
#
_cell.length_a   1.000
_cell.length_b   1.000
_cell.length_c   1.000
_cell.angle_alpha   90.00
_cell.angle_beta   90.00
_cell.angle_gamma   90.00
#
_symmetry.space_group_name_H-M   'P 1'
#
loop_
_entity.id
_entity.type
_entity.pdbx_description
1 polymer ?
#
loop_
_entity_poly.entity_id
_entity_poly.type
_entity_poly.pdbx_seq_one_letter_code
_entity_poly.pdbx_strand_id
1 'polypeptide(L)'
;MPIAEPPVIAAFQDLAAFDLKPATASGGMDLRAIKPRCAPAAGGEIVVCAPDPEKERLRALPDTFVADEALPRARRDLGGGADIGVRLDQQRLGGVQSNRVMVDLNFKF
;
A
#
# COMPACT_ATOMS: atom_id res chain seq x y z
N MET A 1 -24.99 -29.10 20.69
CA MET A 1 -24.28 -27.95 21.30
C MET A 1 -24.77 -26.70 20.58
N PRO A 2 -25.40 -25.72 21.25
CA PRO A 2 -25.82 -24.50 20.58
C PRO A 2 -24.59 -23.61 20.30
N ILE A 3 -24.51 -23.06 19.10
CA ILE A 3 -23.48 -22.08 18.70
C ILE A 3 -23.91 -20.74 19.28
N ALA A 4 -23.06 -20.12 20.11
CA ALA A 4 -23.30 -18.79 20.64
C ALA A 4 -23.18 -17.76 19.50
N GLU A 5 -24.20 -16.92 19.31
CA GLU A 5 -24.13 -15.80 18.37
C GLU A 5 -23.13 -14.75 18.87
N PRO A 6 -22.34 -14.14 17.96
CA PRO A 6 -21.42 -13.08 18.32
C PRO A 6 -22.18 -11.80 18.72
N PRO A 7 -21.67 -11.00 19.67
CA PRO A 7 -22.32 -9.77 20.07
C PRO A 7 -22.29 -8.76 18.93
N VAL A 8 -23.46 -8.28 18.52
CA VAL A 8 -23.59 -7.16 17.59
C VAL A 8 -23.21 -5.89 18.35
N ILE A 9 -22.02 -5.34 18.08
CA ILE A 9 -21.60 -4.05 18.65
C ILE A 9 -22.41 -2.96 17.95
N ALA A 10 -23.48 -2.49 18.60
CA ALA A 10 -24.22 -1.34 18.15
C ALA A 10 -23.46 -0.06 18.53
N ALA A 11 -22.58 0.40 17.65
CA ALA A 11 -21.96 1.71 17.76
C ALA A 11 -22.96 2.79 17.30
N PHE A 12 -23.90 3.16 18.18
CA PHE A 12 -24.62 4.41 18.02
C PHE A 12 -23.69 5.55 18.46
N GLN A 13 -23.02 6.18 17.50
CA GLN A 13 -22.28 7.40 17.76
C GLN A 13 -23.29 8.53 17.95
N ASP A 14 -23.47 8.95 19.20
CA ASP A 14 -24.36 10.04 19.58
C ASP A 14 -23.78 11.36 19.04
N LEU A 15 -24.39 11.89 17.98
CA LEU A 15 -23.99 13.16 17.36
C LEU A 15 -24.12 14.35 18.34
N ALA A 16 -24.86 14.19 19.45
CA ALA A 16 -24.93 15.17 20.51
C ALA A 16 -23.61 15.34 21.29
N ALA A 17 -22.71 14.34 21.26
CA ALA A 17 -21.38 14.43 21.85
C ALA A 17 -20.43 15.37 21.06
N PHE A 18 -20.83 15.79 19.85
CA PHE A 18 -20.10 16.74 19.01
C PHE A 18 -20.75 18.13 18.97
N ASP A 19 -21.38 18.59 20.06
CA ASP A 19 -21.77 20.01 20.14
C ASP A 19 -20.51 20.87 20.34
N LEU A 20 -20.13 21.61 19.30
CA LEU A 20 -18.94 22.49 19.26
C LEU A 20 -19.16 23.86 19.92
N LYS A 21 -20.34 24.12 20.47
CA LYS A 21 -20.64 25.38 21.18
C LYS A 21 -19.82 25.65 22.44
N PRO A 22 -19.33 24.68 23.23
CA PRO A 22 -18.48 24.97 24.38
C PRO A 22 -17.03 25.32 23.99
N ALA A 23 -16.59 25.02 22.76
CA ALA A 23 -15.23 25.27 22.31
C ALA A 23 -14.93 26.75 21.99
N THR A 24 -15.95 27.61 21.91
CA THR A 24 -15.79 29.04 21.61
C THR A 24 -15.64 29.91 22.88
N ALA A 25 -15.73 29.32 24.08
CA ALA A 25 -15.67 30.06 25.34
C ALA A 25 -14.25 30.18 25.93
N SER A 26 -13.25 29.46 25.40
CA SER A 26 -11.85 29.63 25.79
C SER A 26 -11.20 30.71 24.91
N GLY A 27 -10.87 31.83 25.55
CA GLY A 27 -10.32 33.01 24.89
C GLY A 27 -9.17 32.70 23.92
N GLY A 28 -9.26 33.31 22.74
CA GLY A 28 -8.12 33.59 21.87
C GLY A 28 -7.25 32.39 21.50
N MET A 29 -7.85 31.26 21.14
CA MET A 29 -7.09 30.23 20.42
C MET A 29 -6.92 30.73 18.97
N ASP A 30 -5.74 31.26 18.64
CA ASP A 30 -5.35 31.53 17.24
C ASP A 30 -5.19 30.17 16.54
N LEU A 31 -6.33 29.58 16.19
CA LEU A 31 -6.45 28.41 15.36
C LEU A 31 -6.08 28.82 13.94
N ARG A 32 -4.79 29.10 13.71
CA ARG A 32 -4.24 29.07 12.35
C ARG A 32 -4.41 27.65 11.89
N ALA A 33 -5.54 27.38 11.24
CA ALA A 33 -5.77 26.16 10.50
C ALA A 33 -4.62 26.09 9.50
N ILE A 34 -3.60 25.28 9.82
CA ILE A 34 -2.49 25.03 8.92
C ILE A 34 -3.15 24.40 7.70
N LYS A 35 -3.23 25.17 6.61
CA LYS A 35 -3.82 24.68 5.36
C LYS A 35 -3.12 23.36 5.02
N PRO A 36 -3.86 22.25 4.88
CA PRO A 36 -3.25 21.01 4.47
C PRO A 36 -2.48 21.28 3.19
N ARG A 37 -1.21 20.88 3.11
CA ARG A 37 -0.39 21.00 1.89
C ARG A 37 -0.85 20.05 0.77
N CYS A 38 -1.98 19.41 0.98
CA CYS A 38 -2.64 18.49 0.07
C CYS A 38 -3.14 19.18 -1.18
N ALA A 39 -3.06 18.48 -2.30
CA ALA A 39 -3.86 18.81 -3.47
C ALA A 39 -5.36 18.68 -3.11
N PRO A 40 -6.22 19.55 -3.66
CA PRO A 40 -7.66 19.37 -3.55
C PRO A 40 -8.10 18.10 -4.29
N ALA A 41 -9.07 17.38 -3.74
CA ALA A 41 -9.70 16.25 -4.43
C ALA A 41 -10.52 16.75 -5.63
N ALA A 42 -10.39 16.08 -6.78
CA ALA A 42 -11.34 16.24 -7.86
C ALA A 42 -12.63 15.43 -7.56
N GLY A 43 -13.73 15.76 -8.23
CA GLY A 43 -15.02 15.11 -7.97
C GLY A 43 -14.95 13.59 -8.14
N GLY A 44 -15.24 12.86 -7.07
CA GLY A 44 -15.20 11.39 -7.02
C GLY A 44 -13.89 10.78 -6.53
N GLU A 45 -12.88 11.59 -6.21
CA GLU A 45 -11.59 11.11 -5.71
C GLU A 45 -11.48 11.27 -4.19
N ILE A 46 -10.80 10.34 -3.54
CA ILE A 46 -10.38 10.46 -2.14
C ILE A 46 -8.89 10.79 -2.14
N VAL A 47 -8.55 12.00 -1.72
CA VAL A 47 -7.14 12.40 -1.54
C VAL A 47 -6.70 12.07 -0.12
N VAL A 48 -5.74 11.16 0.01
CA VAL A 48 -5.11 10.80 1.28
C VAL A 48 -3.71 11.41 1.32
N CYS A 49 -3.45 12.26 2.31
CA CYS A 49 -2.15 12.90 2.49
C CYS A 49 -1.40 12.35 3.70
N ALA A 50 -0.08 12.29 3.57
CA ALA A 50 0.79 12.15 4.71
C ALA A 50 0.84 13.46 5.52
N PRO A 51 1.07 13.39 6.84
CA PRO A 51 1.31 14.58 7.69
C PRO A 51 2.48 15.44 7.21
N ASP A 52 3.55 14.82 6.71
CA ASP A 52 4.67 15.48 6.03
C ASP A 52 4.95 14.76 4.70
N PRO A 53 4.52 15.32 3.57
CA PRO A 53 4.61 14.65 2.28
C PRO A 53 6.05 14.48 1.77
N GLU A 54 7.02 15.30 2.21
CA GLU A 54 8.42 15.16 1.78
C GLU A 54 9.14 14.10 2.61
N LYS A 55 8.88 14.08 3.92
CA LYS A 55 9.46 13.08 4.84
C LYS A 55 8.93 11.67 4.59
N GLU A 56 7.63 11.57 4.34
CA GLU A 56 6.94 10.28 4.14
C GLU A 56 6.90 9.88 2.65
N ARG A 57 7.54 10.65 1.76
CA ARG A 57 7.66 10.30 0.35
C ARG A 57 8.54 9.07 0.21
N LEU A 58 8.03 8.04 -0.47
CA LEU A 58 8.87 6.96 -0.93
C LEU A 58 9.93 7.53 -1.88
N ARG A 59 11.19 7.19 -1.63
CA ARG A 59 12.28 7.53 -2.56
C ARG A 59 12.00 6.88 -3.91
N ALA A 60 12.46 7.52 -4.97
CA ALA A 60 12.46 6.92 -6.30
C ALA A 60 13.13 5.55 -6.22
N LEU A 61 12.56 4.55 -6.89
CA LEU A 61 13.22 3.27 -7.02
C LEU A 61 14.55 3.50 -7.77
N PRO A 62 15.63 2.82 -7.37
CA PRO A 62 16.87 2.91 -8.12
C PRO A 62 16.65 2.45 -9.57
N ASP A 63 17.34 3.09 -10.52
CA ASP A 63 17.28 2.74 -11.95
C ASP A 63 17.76 1.31 -12.24
N THR A 64 18.49 0.73 -11.28
CA THR A 64 19.00 -0.62 -11.32
C THR A 64 18.39 -1.47 -10.22
N PHE A 65 18.02 -2.69 -10.57
CA PHE A 65 17.59 -3.69 -9.61
C PHE A 65 18.80 -4.13 -8.77
N VAL A 66 18.96 -3.56 -7.57
CA VAL A 66 19.92 -4.02 -6.57
C VAL A 66 19.15 -4.96 -5.66
N ALA A 67 19.35 -6.26 -5.86
CA ALA A 67 18.77 -7.25 -4.98
C ALA A 67 19.88 -8.05 -4.34
N ASP A 68 20.22 -7.66 -3.12
CA ASP A 68 21.14 -8.41 -2.28
C ASP A 68 20.57 -9.80 -1.91
N GLU A 69 19.27 -10.03 -2.10
CA GLU A 69 18.55 -11.27 -1.77
C GLU A 69 17.64 -11.82 -2.89
N ALA A 70 17.75 -11.34 -4.13
CA ALA A 70 16.92 -11.91 -5.20
C ALA A 70 17.40 -13.28 -5.63
N LEU A 71 16.42 -14.16 -5.88
CA LEU A 71 16.67 -15.45 -6.50
C LEU A 71 17.31 -15.28 -7.89
N PRO A 72 18.30 -16.11 -8.24
CA PRO A 72 18.97 -16.03 -9.52
C PRO A 72 17.98 -16.05 -10.69
N ARG A 73 18.12 -15.08 -11.58
CA ARG A 73 17.38 -14.99 -12.84
C ARG A 73 18.34 -14.75 -13.99
N ALA A 74 18.19 -15.52 -15.05
CA ALA A 74 18.89 -15.32 -16.31
C ALA A 74 17.87 -15.16 -17.45
N ARG A 75 18.13 -14.23 -18.37
CA ARG A 75 17.36 -14.06 -19.60
C ARG A 75 18.31 -13.95 -20.78
N ARG A 76 17.95 -14.57 -21.90
CA ARG A 76 18.67 -14.51 -23.17
C ARG A 76 17.69 -14.17 -24.29
N ASP A 77 18.06 -13.18 -25.09
CA ASP A 77 17.41 -12.87 -26.35
C ASP A 77 17.78 -13.95 -27.36
N LEU A 78 16.79 -14.55 -28.03
CA LEU A 78 16.97 -15.57 -29.07
C LEU A 78 16.98 -14.97 -30.49
N GLY A 79 16.78 -13.67 -30.62
CA GLY A 79 16.53 -12.98 -31.87
C GLY A 79 15.08 -13.16 -32.34
N GLY A 80 14.68 -12.34 -33.33
CA GLY A 80 13.37 -12.49 -33.99
C GLY A 80 12.16 -12.27 -33.08
N GLY A 81 12.30 -11.48 -32.01
CA GLY A 81 11.22 -11.19 -31.08
C GLY A 81 10.97 -12.27 -30.02
N ALA A 82 11.87 -13.24 -29.86
CA ALA A 82 11.76 -14.31 -28.88
C ALA A 82 12.80 -14.17 -27.76
N ASP A 83 12.41 -14.47 -26.52
CA ASP A 83 13.30 -14.49 -25.35
C ASP A 83 13.12 -15.80 -24.56
N ILE A 84 14.22 -16.36 -24.07
CA ILE A 84 14.22 -17.46 -23.09
C ILE A 84 14.73 -16.99 -21.73
N GLY A 85 14.10 -17.44 -20.66
CA GLY A 85 14.46 -17.11 -19.28
C GLY A 85 14.50 -18.34 -18.39
N VAL A 86 15.35 -18.28 -17.37
CA VAL A 86 15.37 -19.24 -16.26
C VAL A 86 15.34 -18.45 -14.96
N ARG A 87 14.48 -18.84 -14.01
CA ARG A 87 14.42 -18.24 -12.68
C ARG A 87 14.18 -19.26 -11.59
N LEU A 88 14.80 -19.04 -10.44
CA LEU A 88 14.48 -19.76 -9.22
C LEU A 88 13.30 -19.06 -8.53
N ASP A 89 12.35 -19.84 -8.03
CA ASP A 89 11.23 -19.38 -7.23
C ASP A 89 11.22 -20.14 -5.89
N GLN A 90 10.97 -19.42 -4.81
CA GLN A 90 11.03 -19.96 -3.45
C GLN A 90 9.79 -19.50 -2.68
N GLN A 91 8.93 -20.44 -2.33
CA GLN A 91 7.67 -20.17 -1.65
C GLN A 91 7.43 -21.17 -0.51
N ARG A 92 6.80 -20.72 0.59
CA ARG A 92 6.31 -21.63 1.63
C ARG A 92 4.89 -22.10 1.30
N LEU A 93 4.68 -23.41 1.23
CA LEU A 93 3.37 -24.02 1.07
C LEU A 93 3.10 -24.91 2.28
N GLY A 94 2.06 -24.59 3.07
CA GLY A 94 1.67 -25.40 4.23
C GLY A 94 2.76 -25.56 5.30
N GLY A 95 3.64 -24.56 5.45
CA GLY A 95 4.77 -24.62 6.40
C GLY A 95 6.03 -25.30 5.86
N VAL A 96 6.00 -25.89 4.67
CA VAL A 96 7.16 -26.51 4.01
C VAL A 96 7.76 -25.56 2.97
N GLN A 97 9.08 -25.50 2.90
CA GLN A 97 9.79 -24.72 1.89
C GLN A 97 9.74 -25.43 0.53
N SER A 98 9.18 -24.77 -0.48
CA SER A 98 9.15 -25.22 -1.87
C SER A 98 10.09 -24.35 -2.70
N ASN A 99 11.09 -25.00 -3.33
CA ASN A 99 11.99 -24.36 -4.28
C ASN A 99 11.64 -24.89 -5.68
N ARG A 100 11.47 -23.99 -6.65
CA ARG A 100 11.09 -24.30 -8.02
C ARG A 100 12.08 -23.67 -8.99
N VAL A 101 12.39 -24.39 -10.06
CA VAL A 101 13.09 -23.85 -11.22
C VAL A 101 12.06 -23.63 -12.31
N MET A 102 11.93 -22.41 -12.81
CA MET A 102 11.02 -22.07 -13.90
C MET A 102 11.80 -21.70 -15.14
N VAL A 103 11.31 -22.15 -16.29
CA VAL A 103 11.82 -21.80 -17.62
C VAL A 103 10.71 -21.04 -18.34
N ASP A 104 11.01 -19.81 -18.77
CA ASP A 104 10.07 -18.93 -19.44
C ASP A 104 10.45 -18.80 -20.93
N LEU A 105 9.47 -18.86 -21.82
CA LEU A 105 9.60 -18.55 -23.26
C LEU A 105 8.63 -17.40 -23.58
N ASN A 106 9.14 -16.30 -24.10
CA ASN A 106 8.35 -15.12 -24.44
C ASN A 106 8.48 -14.81 -25.93
N PHE A 107 7.37 -14.55 -26.59
CA PHE A 107 7.31 -14.09 -27.98
C PHE A 107 6.63 -12.72 -28.01
N LYS A 108 7.24 -11.77 -28.72
CA LYS A 108 6.68 -10.45 -29.01
C LYS A 108 6.00 -10.53 -30.37
N PHE A 109 4.73 -10.15 -30.43
CA PHE A 109 3.92 -10.08 -31.65
C PHE A 109 3.73 -8.62 -32.05
#